data_AF-A0A925CUH9-F1
#
_entry.id   AF-A0A925CUH9-F1
#
_cell.length_a   1.000
_cell.length_b   1.000
_cell.length_c   1.000
_cell.angle_alpha   90.00
_cell.angle_beta   90.00
_cell.angle_gamma   90.00
#
_symmetry.space_group_name_H-M   'P 1'
#
loop_
_entity.id
_entity.type
_entity.pdbx_description
1 polymer ?
#
loop_
_entity_poly.entity_id
_entity_poly.type
_entity_poly.pdbx_seq_one_letter_code
_entity_poly.pdbx_strand_id
1 'polypeptide(L)'
;MRKILLCACLHLFVLFVSAQSQKKNFSYDQLFKGAPMNVSKPMPAITGWVDDEHYIESRREDGKAATYSVDVKTGTAKAYTATTPAPEGGRQPAPSLGIKDARNTTISPDGKWAAYTKPDNNLYIAEVSTKKETQITKDGSETILNGYASWVYFEEILGRGSRYKAFWWSPDSKHICYMRFDDAQVPVFPIYWADGQHGRLENERYPKAGDKNPEVKIGIVTTDNPASTVWADFNPKQDQYFGAPIWAPSGQLWIQWMNRGQDTLTIYNTDLANGAKSVVYNETQKTWIDLDEGSRIQFLQDGKTFILKSDKDGWENLYLHDATGKQLNQITVGNFWGTSVVRVDEKNKTIYFRARKENSGRFDFYKTGLNGKGLTRLTFGEY
;
A
#
# COMPACT_ATOMS: atom_id res chain seq x y z
N MET A 1 76.63 -28.53 42.64
CA MET A 1 75.44 -27.68 42.85
C MET A 1 74.67 -27.63 41.52
N ARG A 2 73.53 -28.32 41.45
CA ARG A 2 72.70 -28.44 40.24
C ARG A 2 71.73 -27.26 40.13
N LYS A 3 71.53 -26.78 38.92
CA LYS A 3 70.55 -25.76 38.51
C LYS A 3 69.57 -26.42 37.53
N ILE A 4 68.29 -26.01 37.61
CA ILE A 4 67.29 -25.94 36.52
C ILE A 4 66.59 -27.30 36.17
N LEU A 5 65.28 -27.46 35.91
CA LEU A 5 64.15 -26.57 35.53
C LEU A 5 62.81 -27.18 36.02
N LEU A 6 61.82 -26.33 36.29
CA LEU A 6 60.43 -26.64 36.62
C LEU A 6 59.63 -26.98 35.34
N CYS A 7 58.83 -28.05 35.33
CA CYS A 7 57.79 -28.30 34.31
C CYS A 7 56.45 -28.50 35.01
N ALA A 8 55.57 -27.49 34.98
CA ALA A 8 54.18 -27.59 35.40
C ALA A 8 53.31 -27.86 34.16
N CYS A 9 52.65 -29.03 34.13
CA CYS A 9 51.64 -29.36 33.13
C CYS A 9 50.31 -28.69 33.52
N LEU A 10 49.84 -27.74 32.72
CA LEU A 10 48.49 -27.19 32.81
C LEU A 10 47.59 -27.92 31.81
N HIS A 11 46.67 -28.76 32.28
CA HIS A 11 45.61 -29.33 31.44
C HIS A 11 44.51 -28.27 31.27
N LEU A 12 44.30 -27.83 30.03
CA LEU A 12 43.20 -26.94 29.66
C LEU A 12 41.95 -27.77 29.40
N PHE A 13 40.98 -27.74 30.32
CA PHE A 13 39.65 -28.33 30.12
C PHE A 13 38.81 -27.37 29.26
N VAL A 14 38.53 -27.75 28.01
CA VAL A 14 37.62 -26.99 27.14
C VAL A 14 36.19 -27.46 27.43
N LEU A 15 35.42 -26.64 28.13
CA LEU A 15 33.98 -26.84 28.32
C LEU A 15 33.24 -26.43 27.04
N PHE A 16 32.73 -27.43 26.30
CA PHE A 16 31.74 -27.21 25.27
C PHE A 16 30.39 -26.87 25.93
N VAL A 17 30.00 -25.60 25.92
CA VAL A 17 28.64 -25.19 26.31
C VAL A 17 27.74 -25.37 25.10
N SER A 18 26.98 -26.45 25.07
CA SER A 18 25.84 -26.59 24.16
C SER A 18 24.73 -25.65 24.63
N ALA A 19 24.48 -24.57 23.89
CA ALA A 19 23.30 -23.74 24.11
C ALA A 19 22.06 -24.52 23.65
N GLN A 20 21.39 -25.21 24.57
CA GLN A 20 20.04 -25.70 24.31
C GLN A 20 19.08 -24.51 24.33
N SER A 21 18.42 -24.25 23.20
CA SER A 21 17.25 -23.38 23.13
C SER A 21 16.23 -23.83 24.16
N GLN A 22 15.98 -23.00 25.17
CA GLN A 22 14.91 -23.24 26.14
C GLN A 22 13.56 -23.02 25.44
N LYS A 23 12.92 -24.10 25.01
CA LYS A 23 11.50 -24.05 24.64
C LYS A 23 10.69 -23.82 25.90
N LYS A 24 10.23 -22.59 26.11
CA LYS A 24 9.31 -22.24 27.19
C LYS A 24 7.91 -22.69 26.79
N ASN A 25 7.37 -23.69 27.47
CA ASN A 25 5.98 -24.10 27.31
C ASN A 25 5.07 -23.12 28.08
N PHE A 26 4.05 -22.59 27.40
CA PHE A 26 3.05 -21.72 28.04
C PHE A 26 1.88 -22.55 28.57
N SER A 27 1.31 -22.14 29.71
CA SER A 27 0.11 -22.76 30.25
C SER A 27 -1.16 -22.30 29.52
N TYR A 28 -2.25 -23.06 29.64
CA TYR A 28 -3.56 -22.69 29.11
C TYR A 28 -4.01 -21.30 29.59
N ASP A 29 -3.78 -20.97 30.86
CA ASP A 29 -4.17 -19.67 31.40
C ASP A 29 -3.32 -18.53 30.83
N GLN A 30 -2.02 -18.75 30.58
CA GLN A 30 -1.14 -17.76 29.94
C GLN A 30 -1.52 -17.47 28.49
N LEU A 31 -2.10 -18.45 27.79
CA LEU A 31 -2.52 -18.31 26.39
C LEU A 31 -3.95 -17.78 26.26
N PHE A 32 -4.86 -18.15 27.18
CA PHE A 32 -6.30 -18.03 26.92
C PHE A 32 -7.13 -17.35 28.01
N LYS A 33 -6.60 -17.10 29.21
CA LYS A 33 -7.38 -16.47 30.31
C LYS A 33 -6.97 -15.05 30.69
N GLY A 34 -6.05 -14.46 29.93
CA GLY A 34 -5.55 -13.11 30.14
C GLY A 34 -4.05 -13.11 29.92
N ALA A 35 -3.62 -12.46 28.83
CA ALA A 35 -2.22 -12.38 28.47
C ALA A 35 -1.39 -11.93 29.69
N PRO A 36 -0.30 -12.63 30.05
CA PRO A 36 0.73 -11.98 30.84
C PRO A 36 1.21 -10.79 29.98
N MET A 37 1.07 -9.56 30.47
CA MET A 37 1.45 -8.33 29.76
C MET A 37 2.95 -8.25 29.37
N ASN A 38 3.73 -9.31 29.61
CA ASN A 38 5.17 -9.37 29.48
C ASN A 38 5.69 -10.64 28.75
N VAL A 39 4.83 -11.40 28.04
CA VAL A 39 5.33 -12.56 27.26
C VAL A 39 6.09 -12.11 26.01
N SER A 40 5.66 -11.00 25.41
CA SER A 40 6.33 -10.35 24.29
C SER A 40 6.54 -8.88 24.63
N LYS A 41 7.75 -8.36 24.45
CA LYS A 41 7.94 -6.90 24.34
C LYS A 41 7.71 -6.53 22.88
N PRO A 42 6.69 -5.74 22.53
CA PRO A 42 6.53 -5.27 21.17
C PRO A 42 7.81 -4.55 20.75
N MET A 43 8.33 -4.90 19.58
CA MET A 43 9.46 -4.17 19.01
C MET A 43 9.09 -2.69 18.88
N PRO A 44 10.03 -1.77 19.18
CA PRO A 44 9.84 -0.39 18.82
C PRO A 44 9.58 -0.25 17.31
N ALA A 45 8.66 0.63 16.94
CA ALA A 45 8.40 0.94 15.54
C ALA A 45 9.27 2.13 15.11
N ILE A 46 10.08 1.95 14.07
CA ILE A 46 10.78 3.08 13.44
C ILE A 46 9.76 3.84 12.60
N THR A 47 9.46 5.08 12.96
CA THR A 47 8.38 5.89 12.36
C THR A 47 8.89 7.01 11.46
N GLY A 48 10.19 7.26 11.43
CA GLY A 48 10.79 8.31 10.61
C GLY A 48 12.25 8.57 10.96
N TRP A 49 12.76 9.70 10.49
CA TRP A 49 14.10 10.19 10.75
C TRP A 49 14.03 11.67 11.16
N VAL A 50 14.81 12.06 12.16
CA VAL A 50 14.98 13.48 12.52
C VAL A 50 16.00 14.12 11.59
N ASP A 51 17.09 13.42 11.33
CA ASP A 51 18.20 13.79 10.45
C ASP A 51 18.97 12.53 10.03
N ASP A 52 20.11 12.68 9.35
CA ASP A 52 20.94 11.55 8.89
C ASP A 52 21.60 10.75 10.04
N GLU A 53 21.60 11.27 11.27
CA GLU A 53 22.23 10.65 12.43
C GLU A 53 21.23 10.14 13.48
N HIS A 54 19.94 10.47 13.35
CA HIS A 54 18.91 10.10 14.33
C HIS A 54 17.61 9.60 13.70
N TYR A 55 17.19 8.38 14.06
CA TYR A 55 15.90 7.84 13.67
C TYR A 55 14.84 8.04 14.75
N ILE A 56 13.57 8.12 14.35
CA ILE A 56 12.43 8.24 15.26
C ILE A 56 11.93 6.84 15.59
N GLU A 57 11.83 6.56 16.87
CA GLU A 57 11.41 5.29 17.41
C GLU A 57 10.17 5.46 18.31
N SER A 58 9.08 4.76 17.99
CA SER A 58 7.90 4.68 18.84
C SER A 58 7.95 3.41 19.69
N ARG A 59 7.94 3.58 21.02
CA ARG A 59 7.92 2.50 22.01
C ARG A 59 6.56 2.46 22.70
N ARG A 60 6.13 1.27 23.11
CA ARG A 60 4.99 1.10 24.01
C ARG A 60 5.50 1.07 25.45
N GLU A 61 5.14 2.07 26.24
CA GLU A 61 5.44 2.18 27.66
C GLU A 61 4.11 2.30 28.41
N ASP A 62 3.85 1.37 29.33
CA ASP A 62 2.59 1.28 30.10
C ASP A 62 1.32 1.39 29.23
N GLY A 63 1.37 0.74 28.06
CA GLY A 63 0.26 0.74 27.09
C GLY A 63 0.15 2.00 26.23
N LYS A 64 0.91 3.06 26.50
CA LYS A 64 0.93 4.30 25.72
C LYS A 64 2.10 4.31 24.74
N ALA A 65 1.93 5.00 23.61
CA ALA A 65 3.03 5.23 22.67
C ALA A 65 3.88 6.40 23.18
N ALA A 66 5.18 6.17 23.33
CA ALA A 66 6.19 7.19 23.61
C ALA A 66 7.16 7.26 22.41
N THR A 67 7.57 8.47 22.04
CA THR A 67 8.40 8.68 20.85
C THR A 67 9.80 9.15 21.28
N TYR A 68 10.81 8.58 20.65
CA TYR A 68 12.21 8.86 20.91
C TYR A 68 12.95 9.20 19.62
N SER A 69 13.92 10.11 19.72
CA SER A 69 14.97 10.30 18.73
C SER A 69 16.16 9.46 19.18
N VAL A 70 16.62 8.55 18.34
CA VAL A 70 17.66 7.59 18.66
C VAL A 70 18.85 7.81 17.75
N ASP A 71 19.99 8.11 18.35
CA ASP A 71 21.27 8.25 17.65
C ASP A 71 21.68 6.91 17.03
N VAL A 72 21.93 6.90 15.72
CA VAL A 72 22.20 5.70 14.92
C VAL A 72 23.50 5.01 15.34
N LYS A 73 24.49 5.77 15.83
CA LYS A 73 25.82 5.26 16.16
C LYS A 73 25.89 4.69 17.57
N THR A 74 25.20 5.33 18.50
CA THR A 74 25.29 5.06 19.95
C THR A 74 24.08 4.34 20.51
N GLY A 75 22.93 4.37 19.81
CA GLY A 75 21.65 3.85 20.31
C GLY A 75 21.05 4.71 21.43
N THR A 76 21.61 5.90 21.71
CA THR A 76 21.14 6.77 22.78
C THR A 76 19.80 7.37 22.39
N ALA A 77 18.77 7.10 23.19
CA ALA A 77 17.42 7.59 22.96
C ALA A 77 17.12 8.84 23.80
N LYS A 78 16.56 9.86 23.18
CA LYS A 78 16.03 11.06 23.85
C LYS A 78 14.56 11.20 23.52
N ALA A 79 13.72 11.57 24.50
CA ALA A 79 12.31 11.83 24.26
C ALA A 79 12.17 12.85 23.11
N TYR A 80 11.39 12.49 22.10
CA TYR A 80 11.20 13.29 20.90
C TYR A 80 9.77 13.81 20.85
N THR A 81 9.65 15.12 20.86
CA THR A 81 8.40 15.83 20.56
C THR A 81 8.63 16.55 19.24
N ALA A 82 7.81 16.29 18.23
CA ALA A 82 7.93 16.93 16.94
C ALA A 82 7.77 18.46 17.12
N THR A 83 8.82 19.23 16.81
CA THR A 83 8.84 20.70 16.91
C THR A 83 8.15 21.40 15.73
N THR A 84 7.62 20.61 14.80
CA THR A 84 6.84 21.01 13.63
C THR A 84 6.02 19.78 13.29
N PRO A 85 4.76 19.89 12.84
CA PRO A 85 4.05 18.68 12.40
C PRO A 85 4.93 18.05 11.32
N ALA A 86 5.39 16.82 11.55
CA ALA A 86 5.73 15.94 10.46
C ALA A 86 4.55 16.03 9.46
N PRO A 87 4.77 16.04 8.13
CA PRO A 87 3.65 15.95 7.21
C PRO A 87 2.84 14.73 7.67
N GLU A 88 1.66 14.99 8.21
CA GLU A 88 0.86 13.94 8.83
C GLU A 88 0.62 12.91 7.73
N GLY A 89 1.24 11.75 7.86
CA GLY A 89 0.86 10.55 7.10
C GLY A 89 -0.55 10.08 7.47
N GLY A 90 -1.23 10.75 8.39
CA GLY A 90 -2.68 10.75 8.49
C GLY A 90 -3.24 11.74 7.47
N ARG A 91 -4.03 11.26 6.51
CA ARG A 91 -4.91 12.12 5.71
C ARG A 91 -5.70 13.00 6.68
N GLN A 92 -5.34 14.28 6.80
CA GLN A 92 -6.30 15.27 7.28
C GLN A 92 -7.55 15.12 6.41
N PRO A 93 -8.75 15.09 6.99
CA PRO A 93 -9.96 15.28 6.20
C PRO A 93 -9.75 16.54 5.36
N ALA A 94 -9.94 16.44 4.04
CA ALA A 94 -9.88 17.62 3.19
C ALA A 94 -10.73 18.72 3.83
N PRO A 95 -10.25 19.98 3.87
CA PRO A 95 -11.04 21.08 4.42
C PRO A 95 -12.45 21.03 3.83
N SER A 96 -13.46 21.05 4.68
CA SER A 96 -14.85 21.08 4.20
C SER A 96 -15.02 22.37 3.40
N LEU A 97 -15.27 22.24 2.10
CA LEU A 97 -15.55 23.38 1.22
C LEU A 97 -16.92 24.03 1.51
N GLY A 98 -17.71 23.40 2.41
CA GLY A 98 -19.09 23.77 2.67
C GLY A 98 -20.03 23.42 1.53
N ILE A 99 -19.61 22.55 0.60
CA ILE A 99 -20.45 22.07 -0.50
C ILE A 99 -21.44 21.06 0.06
N LYS A 100 -22.73 21.37 -0.11
CA LYS A 100 -23.82 20.53 0.38
C LYS A 100 -23.79 19.15 -0.28
N ASP A 101 -23.99 18.12 0.54
CA ASP A 101 -24.10 16.71 0.13
C ASP A 101 -22.85 16.12 -0.56
N ALA A 102 -21.72 16.82 -0.53
CA ALA A 102 -20.46 16.32 -1.08
C ALA A 102 -19.96 15.11 -0.29
N ARG A 103 -19.61 14.05 -1.02
CA ARG A 103 -19.03 12.80 -0.50
C ARG A 103 -17.64 12.61 -1.10
N ASN A 104 -16.74 12.04 -0.32
CA ASN A 104 -15.40 11.63 -0.75
C ASN A 104 -14.52 12.75 -1.32
N THR A 105 -14.73 13.99 -0.85
CA THR A 105 -14.03 15.19 -1.35
C THR A 105 -12.52 15.04 -1.30
N THR A 106 -11.88 15.27 -2.45
CA THR A 106 -10.43 15.25 -2.61
C THR A 106 -9.98 16.51 -3.34
N ILE A 107 -9.06 17.26 -2.74
CA ILE A 107 -8.44 18.45 -3.33
C ILE A 107 -7.36 18.03 -4.35
N SER A 108 -7.25 18.75 -5.46
CA SER A 108 -6.19 18.56 -6.45
C SER A 108 -4.81 18.85 -5.85
N PRO A 109 -3.72 18.25 -6.36
CA PRO A 109 -2.37 18.50 -5.85
C PRO A 109 -1.97 19.99 -5.76
N ASP A 110 -2.45 20.83 -6.68
CA ASP A 110 -2.18 22.27 -6.69
C ASP A 110 -3.11 23.11 -5.80
N GLY A 111 -4.10 22.48 -5.14
CA GLY A 111 -5.03 23.13 -4.24
C GLY A 111 -6.17 23.91 -4.90
N LYS A 112 -6.24 23.97 -6.24
CA LYS A 112 -7.19 24.84 -6.95
C LYS A 112 -8.55 24.21 -7.17
N TRP A 113 -8.60 22.88 -7.26
CA TRP A 113 -9.82 22.14 -7.56
C TRP A 113 -10.15 21.16 -6.45
N ALA A 114 -11.42 20.81 -6.37
CA ALA A 114 -11.90 19.73 -5.55
C ALA A 114 -12.81 18.82 -6.36
N ALA A 115 -12.60 17.51 -6.26
CA ALA A 115 -13.46 16.50 -6.86
C ALA A 115 -14.20 15.76 -5.75
N TYR A 116 -15.47 15.45 -5.99
CA TYR A 116 -16.35 14.80 -5.04
C TYR A 116 -17.55 14.18 -5.75
N THR A 117 -18.25 13.31 -5.05
CA THR A 117 -19.51 12.70 -5.52
C THR A 117 -20.68 13.26 -4.73
N LYS A 118 -21.90 13.13 -5.25
CA LYS A 118 -23.14 13.50 -4.54
C LYS A 118 -24.11 12.32 -4.46
N PRO A 119 -25.22 12.41 -3.68
CA PRO A 119 -26.18 11.31 -3.52
C PRO A 119 -26.89 10.89 -4.82
N ASP A 120 -26.80 11.69 -5.88
CA ASP A 120 -27.29 11.36 -7.23
C ASP A 120 -26.32 10.45 -8.01
N ASN A 121 -25.27 9.96 -7.35
CA ASN A 121 -24.24 9.07 -7.90
C ASN A 121 -23.47 9.65 -9.09
N ASN A 122 -23.41 10.98 -9.19
CA ASN A 122 -22.58 11.69 -10.15
C ASN A 122 -21.28 12.22 -9.54
N LEU A 123 -20.27 12.35 -10.39
CA LEU A 123 -19.00 13.00 -10.09
C LEU A 123 -19.08 14.49 -10.41
N TYR A 124 -18.48 15.31 -9.54
CA TYR A 124 -18.46 16.77 -9.62
C TYR A 124 -17.05 17.28 -9.38
N ILE A 125 -16.77 18.46 -9.93
CA ILE A 125 -15.63 19.29 -9.53
C ILE A 125 -16.10 20.66 -9.05
N ALA A 126 -15.31 21.30 -8.20
CA ALA A 126 -15.49 22.71 -7.87
C ALA A 126 -14.15 23.42 -7.83
N GLU A 127 -14.12 24.67 -8.27
CA GLU A 127 -12.98 25.56 -8.02
C GLU A 127 -12.99 25.94 -6.53
N VAL A 128 -11.86 25.75 -5.84
CA VAL A 128 -11.77 25.92 -4.38
C VAL A 128 -11.98 27.38 -3.96
N SER A 129 -11.46 28.34 -4.74
CA SER A 129 -11.53 29.77 -4.45
C SER A 129 -12.95 30.33 -4.59
N THR A 130 -13.64 29.98 -5.66
CA THR A 130 -14.96 30.53 -6.01
C THR A 130 -16.12 29.64 -5.55
N LYS A 131 -15.82 28.37 -5.22
CA LYS A 131 -16.80 27.31 -4.96
C LYS A 131 -17.73 27.04 -6.16
N LYS A 132 -17.36 27.48 -7.36
CA LYS A 132 -18.14 27.24 -8.57
C LYS A 132 -18.10 25.75 -8.89
N GLU A 133 -19.27 25.11 -8.83
CA GLU A 133 -19.43 23.69 -9.10
C GLU A 133 -19.63 23.42 -10.60
N THR A 134 -19.07 22.31 -11.07
CA THR A 134 -19.32 21.74 -12.40
C THR A 134 -19.61 20.25 -12.25
N GLN A 135 -20.74 19.80 -12.80
CA GLN A 135 -21.10 18.39 -12.87
C GLN A 135 -20.33 17.71 -14.01
N ILE A 136 -19.61 16.63 -13.70
CA ILE A 136 -18.80 15.85 -14.67
C ILE A 136 -19.66 14.81 -15.37
N THR A 137 -20.39 14.01 -14.58
CA THR A 137 -21.23 12.92 -15.09
C THR A 137 -22.70 13.22 -14.86
N LYS A 138 -23.58 12.68 -15.71
CA LYS A 138 -25.02 13.01 -15.70
C LYS A 138 -25.93 11.79 -15.74
N ASP A 139 -25.37 10.59 -15.77
CA ASP A 139 -26.08 9.33 -15.91
C ASP A 139 -26.16 8.53 -14.60
N GLY A 140 -25.75 9.13 -13.48
CA GLY A 140 -25.90 8.54 -12.15
C GLY A 140 -27.35 8.15 -11.86
N SER A 141 -27.52 6.97 -11.26
CA SER A 141 -28.82 6.38 -10.93
C SER A 141 -28.66 5.44 -9.73
N GLU A 142 -29.71 4.70 -9.36
CA GLU A 142 -29.61 3.67 -8.31
C GLU A 142 -28.51 2.63 -8.62
N THR A 143 -28.28 2.32 -9.90
CA THR A 143 -27.33 1.28 -10.33
C THR A 143 -26.11 1.82 -11.04
N ILE A 144 -26.10 3.10 -11.44
CA ILE A 144 -24.95 3.74 -12.09
C ILE A 144 -24.22 4.62 -11.08
N LEU A 145 -22.96 4.27 -10.80
CA LEU A 145 -22.11 4.96 -9.82
C LEU A 145 -20.89 5.56 -10.52
N ASN A 146 -20.75 6.90 -10.49
CA ASN A 146 -19.63 7.61 -11.12
C ASN A 146 -18.66 8.15 -10.07
N GLY A 147 -17.44 7.62 -10.04
CA GLY A 147 -16.43 7.99 -9.04
C GLY A 147 -16.77 7.54 -7.61
N TYR A 148 -17.86 6.81 -7.44
CA TYR A 148 -18.27 6.15 -6.21
C TYR A 148 -18.23 4.64 -6.44
N ALA A 149 -17.58 3.89 -5.56
CA ALA A 149 -17.39 2.46 -5.74
C ALA A 149 -18.69 1.67 -5.56
N SER A 150 -18.90 0.65 -6.39
CA SER A 150 -19.84 -0.45 -6.08
C SER A 150 -19.39 -1.16 -4.79
N TRP A 151 -20.32 -1.83 -4.09
CA TRP A 151 -20.06 -2.46 -2.79
C TRP A 151 -18.85 -3.41 -2.82
N VAL A 152 -18.80 -4.33 -3.80
CA VAL A 152 -17.70 -5.31 -3.91
C VAL A 152 -16.36 -4.62 -4.16
N TYR A 153 -16.37 -3.49 -4.89
CA TYR A 153 -15.16 -2.71 -5.12
C TYR A 153 -14.71 -1.97 -3.86
N PHE A 154 -15.64 -1.44 -3.07
CA PHE A 154 -15.31 -0.80 -1.80
C PHE A 154 -14.75 -1.80 -0.78
N GLU A 155 -15.37 -2.96 -0.63
CA GLU A 155 -14.99 -3.91 0.42
C GLU A 155 -13.76 -4.73 0.03
N GLU A 156 -13.71 -5.25 -1.21
CA GLU A 156 -12.78 -6.32 -1.60
C GLU A 156 -11.68 -5.89 -2.59
N ILE A 157 -11.90 -4.87 -3.43
CA ILE A 157 -10.98 -4.53 -4.55
C ILE A 157 -10.14 -3.28 -4.30
N LEU A 158 -10.78 -2.17 -3.91
CA LEU A 158 -10.11 -0.90 -3.57
C LEU A 158 -9.88 -0.76 -2.06
N GLY A 159 -10.50 -1.64 -1.29
CA GLY A 159 -10.46 -1.67 0.16
C GLY A 159 -11.20 -0.52 0.84
N ARG A 160 -11.60 -0.75 2.10
CA ARG A 160 -12.39 0.21 2.89
C ARG A 160 -11.69 1.55 3.12
N GLY A 161 -10.36 1.58 3.00
CA GLY A 161 -9.55 2.80 3.04
C GLY A 161 -9.88 3.79 1.92
N SER A 162 -10.46 3.33 0.82
CA SER A 162 -10.99 4.18 -0.26
C SER A 162 -12.18 5.02 0.18
N ARG A 163 -12.95 4.56 1.18
CA ARG A 163 -14.22 5.17 1.63
C ARG A 163 -15.20 5.37 0.47
N TYR A 164 -15.35 4.35 -0.38
CA TYR A 164 -16.12 4.39 -1.62
C TYR A 164 -15.60 5.36 -2.69
N LYS A 165 -14.47 6.05 -2.48
CA LYS A 165 -13.90 6.91 -3.51
C LYS A 165 -13.31 6.07 -4.64
N ALA A 166 -13.79 6.28 -5.86
CA ALA A 166 -13.27 5.64 -7.06
C ALA A 166 -12.86 6.68 -8.12
N PHE A 167 -12.17 7.74 -7.68
CA PHE A 167 -11.54 8.74 -8.56
C PHE A 167 -10.19 9.23 -8.00
N TRP A 168 -9.30 9.65 -8.91
CA TRP A 168 -7.90 9.98 -8.64
C TRP A 168 -7.41 11.12 -9.52
N TRP A 169 -6.88 12.17 -8.89
CA TRP A 169 -6.24 13.30 -9.55
C TRP A 169 -4.90 12.90 -10.17
N SER A 170 -4.60 13.44 -11.35
CA SER A 170 -3.24 13.45 -11.88
C SER A 170 -2.31 14.34 -11.05
N PRO A 171 -0.99 14.08 -11.02
CA PRO A 171 -0.04 14.86 -10.24
C PRO A 171 0.01 16.34 -10.63
N ASP A 172 -0.27 16.65 -11.89
CA ASP A 172 -0.31 18.02 -12.43
C ASP A 172 -1.65 18.73 -12.23
N SER A 173 -2.62 18.09 -11.55
CA SER A 173 -3.96 18.61 -11.26
C SER A 173 -4.87 18.83 -12.48
N LYS A 174 -4.47 18.39 -13.68
CA LYS A 174 -5.23 18.65 -14.92
C LYS A 174 -6.24 17.56 -15.27
N HIS A 175 -6.07 16.36 -14.74
CA HIS A 175 -6.89 15.20 -15.08
C HIS A 175 -7.47 14.54 -13.83
N ILE A 176 -8.64 13.93 -14.00
CA ILE A 176 -9.20 12.98 -13.06
C ILE A 176 -9.44 11.67 -13.81
N CYS A 177 -8.85 10.59 -13.30
CA CYS A 177 -9.26 9.23 -13.65
C CYS A 177 -10.37 8.81 -12.68
N TYR A 178 -11.46 8.22 -13.18
CA TYR A 178 -12.53 7.70 -12.34
C TYR A 178 -13.08 6.38 -12.87
N MET A 179 -13.67 5.59 -11.99
CA MET A 179 -14.42 4.40 -12.37
C MET A 179 -15.90 4.73 -12.44
N ARG A 180 -16.56 4.26 -13.50
CA ARG A 180 -18.02 4.19 -13.60
C ARG A 180 -18.45 2.75 -13.47
N PHE A 181 -19.31 2.46 -12.50
CA PHE A 181 -19.88 1.14 -12.26
C PHE A 181 -21.31 1.09 -12.77
N ASP A 182 -21.70 -0.05 -13.33
CA ASP A 182 -23.08 -0.43 -13.59
C ASP A 182 -23.40 -1.71 -12.80
N ASP A 183 -24.22 -1.57 -11.77
CA ASP A 183 -24.66 -2.65 -10.88
C ASP A 183 -26.01 -3.26 -11.30
N ALA A 184 -26.57 -2.91 -12.46
CA ALA A 184 -27.93 -3.33 -12.84
C ALA A 184 -28.12 -4.85 -12.87
N GLN A 185 -27.08 -5.58 -13.25
CA GLN A 185 -27.01 -7.05 -13.31
C GLN A 185 -26.61 -7.71 -11.99
N VAL A 186 -26.19 -6.92 -10.98
CA VAL A 186 -25.78 -7.44 -9.68
C VAL A 186 -27.03 -7.77 -8.85
N PRO A 187 -27.15 -8.99 -8.30
CA PRO A 187 -28.29 -9.34 -7.46
C PRO A 187 -28.43 -8.43 -6.23
N VAL A 188 -29.68 -8.18 -5.83
CA VAL A 188 -29.98 -7.46 -4.59
C VAL A 188 -30.02 -8.45 -3.44
N PHE A 189 -29.30 -8.12 -2.36
CA PHE A 189 -29.34 -8.84 -1.10
C PHE A 189 -29.95 -7.94 -0.01
N PRO A 190 -31.08 -8.33 0.59
CA PRO A 190 -31.70 -7.57 1.67
C PRO A 190 -30.99 -7.82 3.00
N ILE A 191 -30.60 -6.75 3.68
CA ILE A 191 -30.01 -6.74 5.01
C ILE A 191 -31.05 -6.19 5.98
N TYR A 192 -31.42 -6.99 6.97
CA TYR A 192 -32.35 -6.56 8.02
C TYR A 192 -31.62 -5.88 9.16
N TRP A 193 -32.02 -4.65 9.45
CA TRP A 193 -31.61 -3.91 10.63
C TRP A 193 -32.74 -3.94 11.64
N ALA A 194 -32.44 -4.43 12.84
CA ALA A 194 -33.42 -4.59 13.91
C ALA A 194 -33.58 -3.32 14.78
N ASP A 195 -32.96 -2.20 14.40
CA ASP A 195 -33.01 -0.95 15.15
C ASP A 195 -34.35 -0.20 14.98
N GLY A 196 -34.74 0.56 16.00
CA GLY A 196 -36.03 1.25 16.03
C GLY A 196 -37.21 0.35 16.38
N GLN A 197 -38.43 0.87 16.25
CA GLN A 197 -39.66 0.16 16.66
C GLN A 197 -40.08 -0.94 15.67
N HIS A 198 -39.68 -0.81 14.40
CA HIS A 198 -40.13 -1.69 13.31
C HIS A 198 -38.99 -2.29 12.48
N GLY A 199 -37.73 -1.99 12.80
CA GLY A 199 -36.59 -2.32 11.95
C GLY A 199 -36.62 -1.58 10.61
N ARG A 200 -35.63 -1.87 9.75
CA ARG A 200 -35.61 -1.47 8.35
C ARG A 200 -34.88 -2.50 7.49
N LEU A 201 -35.20 -2.54 6.20
CA LEU A 201 -34.43 -3.30 5.21
C LEU A 201 -33.52 -2.37 4.44
N GLU A 202 -32.27 -2.78 4.27
CA GLU A 202 -31.29 -2.20 3.38
C GLU A 202 -31.08 -3.16 2.21
N ASN A 203 -31.30 -2.68 0.98
CA ASN A 203 -31.16 -3.49 -0.22
C ASN A 203 -29.80 -3.18 -0.84
N GLU A 204 -28.85 -4.11 -0.72
CA GLU A 204 -27.49 -3.94 -1.21
C GLU A 204 -27.27 -4.72 -2.51
N ARG A 205 -26.50 -4.17 -3.46
CA ARG A 205 -26.08 -4.89 -4.67
C ARG A 205 -24.88 -5.75 -4.32
N TYR A 206 -25.14 -7.03 -4.06
CA TYR A 206 -24.15 -7.94 -3.48
C TYR A 206 -23.96 -9.17 -4.39
N PRO A 207 -22.88 -9.23 -5.19
CA PRO A 207 -22.59 -10.40 -6.00
C PRO A 207 -22.05 -11.53 -5.11
N LYS A 208 -22.76 -12.65 -5.01
CA LYS A 208 -22.20 -13.85 -4.39
C LYS A 208 -21.25 -14.55 -5.36
N ALA A 209 -20.51 -15.54 -4.85
CA ALA A 209 -19.64 -16.36 -5.68
C ALA A 209 -20.42 -16.96 -6.87
N GLY A 210 -19.95 -16.69 -8.09
CA GLY A 210 -20.58 -17.13 -9.33
C GLY A 210 -21.59 -16.14 -9.94
N ASP A 211 -22.07 -15.15 -9.18
CA ASP A 211 -22.95 -14.10 -9.72
C ASP A 211 -22.19 -13.15 -10.64
N LYS A 212 -22.93 -12.34 -11.41
CA LYS A 212 -22.33 -11.26 -12.20
C LYS A 212 -21.82 -10.14 -11.28
N ASN A 213 -20.60 -9.69 -11.55
CA ASN A 213 -20.04 -8.46 -10.98
C ASN A 213 -20.58 -7.20 -11.66
N PRO A 214 -20.35 -6.00 -11.09
CA PRO A 214 -20.52 -4.74 -11.79
C PRO A 214 -19.76 -4.71 -13.13
N GLU A 215 -20.37 -4.09 -14.15
CA GLU A 215 -19.64 -3.70 -15.36
C GLU A 215 -18.89 -2.40 -15.04
N VAL A 216 -17.62 -2.32 -15.44
CA VAL A 216 -16.76 -1.19 -15.05
C VAL A 216 -16.15 -0.53 -16.27
N LYS A 217 -16.25 0.80 -16.31
CA LYS A 217 -15.56 1.65 -17.28
C LYS A 217 -14.57 2.57 -16.57
N ILE A 218 -13.43 2.82 -17.20
CA ILE A 218 -12.45 3.81 -16.74
C ILE A 218 -12.60 5.08 -17.55
N GLY A 219 -12.99 6.17 -16.90
CA GLY A 219 -13.17 7.49 -17.50
C GLY A 219 -12.02 8.42 -17.13
N ILE A 220 -11.62 9.27 -18.08
CA ILE A 220 -10.60 10.30 -17.92
C ILE A 220 -11.23 11.62 -18.34
N VAL A 221 -11.20 12.62 -17.44
CA VAL A 221 -11.70 13.97 -17.71
C VAL A 221 -10.62 15.00 -17.42
N THR A 222 -10.69 16.13 -18.10
CA THR A 222 -9.81 17.27 -17.85
C THR A 222 -10.54 18.34 -17.02
N THR A 223 -9.79 19.13 -16.26
CA THR A 223 -10.33 20.30 -15.55
C THR A 223 -10.82 21.40 -16.48
N ASP A 224 -10.22 21.49 -17.67
CA ASP A 224 -10.51 22.54 -18.66
C ASP A 224 -11.76 22.22 -19.50
N ASN A 225 -12.05 20.93 -19.73
CA ASN A 225 -13.24 20.46 -20.42
C ASN A 225 -13.93 19.32 -19.63
N PRO A 226 -14.48 19.63 -18.45
CA PRO A 226 -15.04 18.64 -17.53
C PRO A 226 -16.25 17.87 -18.08
N ALA A 227 -16.88 18.35 -19.15
CA ALA A 227 -18.07 17.74 -19.74
C ALA A 227 -17.76 16.60 -20.73
N SER A 228 -16.50 16.38 -21.09
CA SER A 228 -16.09 15.36 -22.07
C SER A 228 -15.23 14.30 -21.42
N THR A 229 -15.75 13.07 -21.33
CA THR A 229 -14.98 11.91 -20.85
C THR A 229 -14.30 11.21 -22.02
N VAL A 230 -12.98 11.01 -21.90
CA VAL A 230 -12.23 10.01 -22.67
C VAL A 230 -12.38 8.68 -21.96
N TRP A 231 -12.83 7.64 -22.67
CA TRP A 231 -12.97 6.30 -22.11
C TRP A 231 -11.74 5.47 -22.44
N ALA A 232 -11.11 4.87 -21.43
CA ALA A 232 -10.06 3.89 -21.69
C ALA A 232 -10.65 2.69 -22.45
N ASP A 233 -9.88 2.16 -23.39
CA ASP A 233 -10.27 1.11 -24.32
C ASP A 233 -10.35 -0.27 -23.63
N PHE A 234 -11.21 -0.44 -22.63
CA PHE A 234 -11.51 -1.74 -22.03
C PHE A 234 -12.92 -2.16 -22.41
N ASN A 235 -13.14 -3.47 -22.60
CA ASN A 235 -14.49 -4.00 -22.76
C ASN A 235 -15.20 -4.04 -21.39
N PRO A 236 -16.23 -3.23 -21.15
CA PRO A 236 -16.91 -3.20 -19.84
C PRO A 236 -17.67 -4.49 -19.52
N LYS A 237 -18.01 -5.29 -20.53
CA LYS A 237 -18.76 -6.55 -20.38
C LYS A 237 -17.88 -7.74 -20.01
N GLN A 238 -16.56 -7.55 -20.01
CA GLN A 238 -15.62 -8.60 -19.62
C GLN A 238 -15.62 -8.73 -18.10
N ASP A 239 -15.68 -9.97 -17.61
CA ASP A 239 -15.62 -10.24 -16.17
C ASP A 239 -14.18 -10.05 -15.68
N GLN A 240 -13.94 -8.89 -15.10
CA GLN A 240 -12.63 -8.36 -14.78
C GLN A 240 -12.71 -7.42 -13.58
N TYR A 241 -11.57 -7.13 -13.00
CA TYR A 241 -11.42 -6.11 -11.98
C TYR A 241 -10.39 -5.07 -12.39
N PHE A 242 -10.50 -3.91 -11.75
CA PHE A 242 -9.55 -2.83 -11.88
C PHE A 242 -9.07 -2.41 -10.50
N GLY A 243 -7.76 -2.36 -10.31
CA GLY A 243 -7.17 -1.77 -9.11
C GLY A 243 -7.17 -0.24 -9.19
N ALA A 244 -6.71 0.39 -8.11
CA ALA A 244 -6.47 1.83 -8.14
C ALA A 244 -5.50 2.18 -9.29
N PRO A 245 -5.80 3.23 -10.08
CA PRO A 245 -4.89 3.71 -11.10
C PRO A 245 -3.61 4.25 -10.46
N ILE A 246 -2.51 4.10 -11.19
CA ILE A 246 -1.19 4.58 -10.80
C ILE A 246 -0.84 5.73 -11.73
N TRP A 247 -0.65 6.92 -11.17
CA TRP A 247 -0.09 8.05 -11.92
C TRP A 247 1.43 8.02 -11.79
N ALA A 248 2.12 7.77 -12.90
CA ALA A 248 3.57 7.86 -12.92
C ALA A 248 4.01 9.33 -12.78
N PRO A 249 5.21 9.61 -12.22
CA PRO A 249 5.75 10.97 -12.16
C PRO A 249 5.86 11.66 -13.52
N SER A 250 5.98 10.89 -14.61
CA SER A 250 5.96 11.38 -15.99
C SER A 250 4.60 11.92 -16.46
N GLY A 251 3.54 11.73 -15.68
CA GLY A 251 2.16 12.04 -16.05
C GLY A 251 1.42 10.91 -16.78
N GLN A 252 2.06 9.75 -16.99
CA GLN A 252 1.40 8.58 -17.55
C GLN A 252 0.37 7.99 -16.57
N LEU A 253 -0.75 7.51 -17.12
CA LEU A 253 -1.80 6.83 -16.38
C LEU A 253 -1.68 5.32 -16.58
N TRP A 254 -1.35 4.61 -15.52
CA TRP A 254 -1.29 3.15 -15.50
C TRP A 254 -2.54 2.57 -14.85
N ILE A 255 -3.23 1.68 -15.55
CA ILE A 255 -4.44 0.99 -15.09
C ILE A 255 -4.12 -0.48 -14.83
N GLN A 256 -4.41 -0.92 -13.62
CA GLN A 256 -4.32 -2.32 -13.24
C GLN A 256 -5.58 -3.04 -13.70
N TRP A 257 -5.41 -4.12 -14.45
CA TRP A 257 -6.46 -5.00 -14.92
C TRP A 257 -6.21 -6.40 -14.39
N MET A 258 -7.26 -7.04 -13.88
CA MET A 258 -7.21 -8.40 -13.34
C MET A 258 -8.34 -9.22 -13.94
N ASN A 259 -8.09 -10.48 -14.30
CA ASN A 259 -9.15 -11.40 -14.68
C ASN A 259 -10.04 -11.78 -13.49
N ARG A 260 -11.24 -12.30 -13.74
CA ARG A 260 -12.16 -12.81 -12.69
C ARG A 260 -11.51 -13.84 -11.74
N GLY A 261 -10.61 -14.67 -12.26
CA GLY A 261 -9.86 -15.67 -11.49
C GLY A 261 -8.84 -15.08 -10.51
N GLN A 262 -8.51 -13.79 -10.67
CA GLN A 262 -7.50 -13.07 -9.87
C GLN A 262 -6.12 -13.73 -9.90
N ASP A 263 -5.80 -14.42 -10.99
CA ASP A 263 -4.53 -15.13 -11.19
C ASP A 263 -3.67 -14.47 -12.28
N THR A 264 -4.21 -13.45 -12.96
CA THR A 264 -3.55 -12.72 -14.05
C THR A 264 -3.73 -11.21 -13.88
N LEU A 265 -2.64 -10.55 -13.54
CA LEU A 265 -2.54 -9.09 -13.42
C LEU A 265 -1.86 -8.53 -14.68
N THR A 266 -2.46 -7.50 -15.27
CA THR A 266 -1.83 -6.71 -16.32
C THR A 266 -1.92 -5.23 -15.98
N ILE A 267 -0.79 -4.53 -16.03
CA ILE A 267 -0.74 -3.07 -15.88
C ILE A 267 -0.63 -2.48 -17.28
N TYR A 268 -1.59 -1.64 -17.65
CA TYR A 268 -1.64 -0.96 -18.94
C TYR A 268 -1.32 0.52 -18.79
N ASN A 269 -0.43 1.06 -19.62
CA ASN A 269 -0.36 2.50 -19.84
C ASN A 269 -1.52 2.93 -20.73
N THR A 270 -2.25 3.97 -20.34
CA THR A 270 -3.44 4.48 -21.04
C THR A 270 -3.20 5.88 -21.57
N ASP A 271 -3.48 6.08 -22.85
CA ASP A 271 -3.41 7.37 -23.53
C ASP A 271 -4.55 8.28 -23.07
N LEU A 272 -4.21 9.48 -22.59
CA LEU A 272 -5.18 10.42 -22.01
C LEU A 272 -6.07 11.10 -23.06
N ALA A 273 -5.66 11.13 -24.33
CA ALA A 273 -6.37 11.81 -25.40
C ALA A 273 -7.41 10.91 -26.07
N ASN A 274 -7.12 9.62 -26.22
CA ASN A 274 -7.98 8.69 -26.95
C ASN A 274 -8.33 7.39 -26.21
N GLY A 275 -7.74 7.14 -25.03
CA GLY A 275 -8.02 5.96 -24.23
C GLY A 275 -7.35 4.66 -24.71
N ALA A 276 -6.56 4.70 -25.79
CA ALA A 276 -5.78 3.56 -26.24
C ALA A 276 -4.81 3.10 -25.15
N LYS A 277 -4.51 1.81 -25.12
CA LYS A 277 -3.73 1.19 -24.05
C LYS A 277 -2.59 0.33 -24.57
N SER A 278 -1.48 0.29 -23.85
CA SER A 278 -0.34 -0.60 -24.11
C SER A 278 0.10 -1.29 -22.82
N VAL A 279 0.59 -2.53 -22.93
CA VAL A 279 1.03 -3.31 -21.76
C VAL A 279 2.34 -2.75 -21.21
N VAL A 280 2.39 -2.50 -19.90
CA VAL A 280 3.60 -2.18 -19.14
C VAL A 280 4.07 -3.41 -18.37
N TYR A 281 3.15 -4.12 -17.72
CA TYR A 281 3.48 -5.30 -16.94
C TYR A 281 2.41 -6.37 -17.10
N ASN A 282 2.82 -7.63 -17.14
CA ASN A 282 1.92 -8.78 -17.13
C ASN A 282 2.51 -9.88 -16.25
N GLU A 283 1.67 -10.46 -15.41
CA GLU A 283 2.01 -11.53 -14.49
C GLU A 283 0.84 -12.50 -14.40
N THR A 284 1.12 -13.79 -14.55
CA THR A 284 0.19 -14.86 -14.26
C THR A 284 0.81 -15.79 -13.22
N GLN A 285 0.03 -16.15 -12.22
CA GLN A 285 0.42 -17.09 -11.17
C GLN A 285 -0.52 -18.30 -11.16
N LYS A 286 -0.08 -19.40 -10.51
CA LYS A 286 -0.94 -20.58 -10.30
C LYS A 286 -1.93 -20.40 -9.14
N THR A 287 -1.69 -19.38 -8.32
CA THR A 287 -2.49 -18.96 -7.17
C THR A 287 -3.19 -17.64 -7.52
N TRP A 288 -3.53 -16.84 -6.52
CA TRP A 288 -4.02 -15.48 -6.74
C TRP A 288 -2.87 -14.46 -6.80
N ILE A 289 -3.17 -13.26 -7.27
CA ILE A 289 -2.30 -12.08 -7.29
C ILE A 289 -3.03 -10.93 -6.59
N ASP A 290 -2.36 -10.26 -5.67
CA ASP A 290 -2.89 -9.04 -5.05
C ASP A 290 -2.69 -7.83 -5.98
N LEU A 291 -3.73 -6.99 -6.10
CA LEU A 291 -3.64 -5.68 -6.75
C LEU A 291 -2.66 -4.77 -5.99
N ASP A 292 -2.09 -3.80 -6.70
CA ASP A 292 -1.28 -2.76 -6.08
C ASP A 292 -2.19 -1.77 -5.32
N GLU A 293 -1.99 -1.71 -4.00
CA GLU A 293 -2.56 -0.70 -3.10
C GLU A 293 -1.52 0.38 -2.72
N GLY A 294 -0.53 0.62 -3.57
CA GLY A 294 0.53 1.61 -3.38
C GLY A 294 1.82 1.03 -2.75
N SER A 295 2.04 -0.28 -2.85
CA SER A 295 3.26 -0.94 -2.33
C SER A 295 3.98 -1.84 -3.33
N ARG A 296 3.37 -2.16 -4.48
CA ARG A 296 3.93 -2.99 -5.55
C ARG A 296 4.83 -2.17 -6.47
N ILE A 297 4.49 -0.92 -6.77
CA ILE A 297 5.25 -0.05 -7.66
C ILE A 297 5.86 1.12 -6.87
N GLN A 298 7.18 1.28 -6.97
CA GLN A 298 7.89 2.45 -6.46
C GLN A 298 8.72 3.09 -7.58
N PHE A 299 8.27 4.25 -8.06
CA PHE A 299 9.02 5.04 -9.03
C PHE A 299 10.30 5.63 -8.41
N LEU A 300 11.37 5.66 -9.20
CA LEU A 300 12.62 6.32 -8.83
C LEU A 300 12.62 7.78 -9.29
N GLN A 301 13.44 8.60 -8.65
CA GLN A 301 13.56 10.04 -8.89
C GLN A 301 14.11 10.36 -10.28
N ASP A 302 14.82 9.42 -10.91
CA ASP A 302 15.26 9.54 -12.30
C ASP A 302 14.10 9.66 -13.32
N GLY A 303 12.87 9.33 -12.91
CA GLY A 303 11.66 9.36 -13.75
C GLY A 303 11.66 8.34 -14.88
N LYS A 304 12.62 7.42 -14.90
CA LYS A 304 12.89 6.46 -15.98
C LYS A 304 12.82 5.01 -15.52
N THR A 305 12.90 4.78 -14.21
CA THR A 305 12.88 3.43 -13.65
C THR A 305 11.92 3.34 -12.47
N PHE A 306 11.48 2.11 -12.19
CA PHE A 306 10.69 1.79 -11.02
C PHE A 306 11.08 0.43 -10.46
N ILE A 307 10.85 0.26 -9.16
CA ILE A 307 10.95 -1.02 -8.48
C ILE A 307 9.56 -1.64 -8.46
N LEU A 308 9.49 -2.89 -8.92
CA LEU A 308 8.34 -3.77 -8.81
C LEU A 308 8.59 -4.75 -7.66
N LYS A 309 7.67 -4.85 -6.71
CA LYS A 309 7.61 -5.94 -5.73
C LYS A 309 6.68 -7.04 -6.26
N SER A 310 7.14 -8.27 -6.34
CA SER A 310 6.30 -9.39 -6.80
C SER A 310 6.70 -10.67 -6.09
N ASP A 311 5.71 -11.52 -5.83
CA ASP A 311 5.85 -12.86 -5.28
C ASP A 311 5.77 -13.95 -6.36
N LYS A 312 5.93 -13.58 -7.64
CA LYS A 312 5.86 -14.51 -8.79
C LYS A 312 6.81 -15.70 -8.74
N ASP A 313 7.89 -15.62 -7.97
CA ASP A 313 8.84 -16.72 -7.75
C ASP A 313 8.61 -17.49 -6.43
N GLY A 314 7.48 -17.24 -5.77
CA GLY A 314 7.06 -17.83 -4.50
C GLY A 314 7.44 -17.00 -3.26
N TRP A 315 8.17 -15.89 -3.44
CA TRP A 315 8.61 -15.00 -2.36
C TRP A 315 8.59 -13.55 -2.81
N GLU A 316 8.29 -12.61 -1.90
CA GLU A 316 8.18 -11.18 -2.23
C GLU A 316 9.56 -10.57 -2.55
N ASN A 317 9.97 -10.68 -3.82
CA ASN A 317 11.21 -10.15 -4.33
C ASN A 317 11.01 -8.80 -5.04
N LEU A 318 12.11 -8.06 -5.17
CA LEU A 318 12.16 -6.75 -5.80
C LEU A 318 12.83 -6.86 -7.17
N TYR A 319 12.25 -6.20 -8.17
CA TYR A 319 12.71 -6.19 -9.55
C TYR A 319 12.81 -4.75 -10.03
N LEU A 320 13.92 -4.39 -10.69
CA LEU A 320 14.10 -3.09 -11.31
C LEU A 320 13.59 -3.15 -12.75
N HIS A 321 12.73 -2.21 -13.13
CA HIS A 321 12.20 -2.06 -14.48
C HIS A 321 12.48 -0.66 -15.02
N ASP A 322 12.56 -0.52 -16.34
CA ASP A 322 12.47 0.79 -17.00
C ASP A 322 11.02 1.24 -17.17
N ALA A 323 10.81 2.50 -17.58
CA ALA A 323 9.48 3.09 -17.76
C ALA A 323 8.62 2.42 -18.85
N THR A 324 9.21 1.58 -19.71
CA THR A 324 8.45 0.77 -20.68
C THR A 324 7.95 -0.54 -20.09
N GLY A 325 8.41 -0.88 -18.87
CA GLY A 325 8.08 -2.12 -18.18
C GLY A 325 9.09 -3.23 -18.41
N LYS A 326 10.16 -2.99 -19.18
CA LYS A 326 11.22 -3.99 -19.38
C LYS A 326 12.00 -4.17 -18.08
N GLN A 327 12.09 -5.42 -17.62
CA GLN A 327 12.90 -5.77 -16.45
C GLN A 327 14.38 -5.54 -16.76
N LEU A 328 15.03 -4.70 -15.97
CA LEU A 328 16.46 -4.39 -16.05
C LEU A 328 17.29 -5.32 -15.18
N ASN A 329 16.87 -5.54 -13.92
CA ASN A 329 17.56 -6.40 -12.96
C ASN A 329 16.56 -7.03 -11.98
N GLN A 330 16.90 -8.21 -11.43
CA GLN A 330 16.29 -8.70 -10.20
C GLN A 330 17.14 -8.19 -9.02
N ILE A 331 16.53 -7.41 -8.14
CA ILE A 331 17.23 -6.72 -7.03
C ILE A 331 17.39 -7.67 -5.84
N THR A 332 16.42 -8.55 -5.60
CA THR A 332 16.51 -9.54 -4.52
C THR A 332 16.23 -10.93 -5.06
N VAL A 333 16.97 -11.90 -4.52
CA VAL A 333 16.74 -13.33 -4.70
C VAL A 333 16.80 -13.96 -3.32
N GLY A 334 15.69 -14.56 -2.89
CA GLY A 334 15.64 -15.27 -1.62
C GLY A 334 14.22 -15.40 -1.09
N ASN A 335 14.13 -16.06 0.07
CA ASN A 335 12.88 -16.38 0.72
C ASN A 335 12.37 -15.20 1.56
N PHE A 336 12.15 -14.05 0.91
CA PHE A 336 11.70 -12.82 1.55
C PHE A 336 10.17 -12.77 1.65
N TRP A 337 9.66 -12.32 2.79
CA TRP A 337 8.23 -12.11 3.02
C TRP A 337 7.96 -10.84 3.84
N GLY A 338 6.85 -10.16 3.57
CA GLY A 338 6.57 -8.83 4.08
C GLY A 338 7.60 -7.79 3.62
N THR A 339 8.08 -7.91 2.38
CA THR A 339 9.12 -7.04 1.83
C THR A 339 8.60 -5.61 1.71
N SER A 340 9.32 -4.68 2.31
CA SER A 340 9.00 -3.25 2.30
C SER A 340 10.27 -2.46 2.06
N VAL A 341 10.31 -1.71 0.96
CA VAL A 341 11.40 -0.77 0.69
C VAL A 341 11.36 0.33 1.75
N VAL A 342 12.52 0.62 2.33
CA VAL A 342 12.72 1.65 3.35
C VAL A 342 13.33 2.90 2.71
N ARG A 343 14.32 2.72 1.85
CA ARG A 343 15.00 3.80 1.14
C ARG A 343 15.65 3.28 -0.14
N VAL A 344 15.63 4.11 -1.18
CA VAL A 344 16.48 3.92 -2.36
C VAL A 344 17.50 5.06 -2.37
N ASP A 345 18.78 4.73 -2.31
CA ASP A 345 19.89 5.66 -2.52
C ASP A 345 20.31 5.54 -3.99
N GLU A 346 19.70 6.36 -4.84
CA GLU A 346 19.93 6.34 -6.29
C GLU A 346 21.35 6.75 -6.67
N LYS A 347 21.97 7.68 -5.90
CA LYS A 347 23.35 8.12 -6.12
C LYS A 347 24.33 6.96 -5.96
N ASN A 348 24.16 6.17 -4.90
CA ASN A 348 25.01 5.00 -4.61
C ASN A 348 24.43 3.68 -5.17
N LYS A 349 23.33 3.74 -5.91
CA LYS A 349 22.61 2.59 -6.49
C LYS A 349 22.35 1.47 -5.47
N THR A 350 21.96 1.86 -4.26
CA THR A 350 21.75 0.94 -3.12
C THR A 350 20.30 1.03 -2.66
N ILE A 351 19.68 -0.11 -2.40
CA ILE A 351 18.35 -0.20 -1.79
C ILE A 351 18.46 -0.71 -0.36
N TYR A 352 17.65 -0.13 0.51
CA TYR A 352 17.44 -0.55 1.90
C TYR A 352 16.00 -1.01 2.02
N PHE A 353 15.79 -2.20 2.60
CA PHE A 353 14.47 -2.78 2.76
C PHE A 353 14.40 -3.60 4.03
N ARG A 354 13.19 -3.85 4.52
CA ARG A 354 12.93 -4.81 5.58
C ARG A 354 12.15 -6.00 5.01
N ALA A 355 12.41 -7.18 5.55
CA ALA A 355 11.69 -8.40 5.20
C ALA A 355 11.87 -9.46 6.30
N ARG A 356 10.97 -10.44 6.32
CA ARG A 356 11.15 -11.72 7.02
C ARG A 356 11.91 -12.64 6.08
N LYS A 357 13.08 -13.13 6.49
CA LYS A 357 13.82 -14.16 5.74
C LYS A 357 14.53 -15.13 6.69
N GLU A 358 15.26 -14.63 7.69
CA GLU A 358 15.96 -15.53 8.62
C GLU A 358 14.97 -16.18 9.61
N ASN A 359 13.90 -15.46 9.97
CA ASN A 359 12.85 -15.94 10.87
C ASN A 359 11.50 -15.33 10.45
N SER A 360 10.44 -16.15 10.39
CA SER A 360 9.10 -15.69 9.99
C SER A 360 8.42 -14.76 11.01
N GLY A 361 8.86 -14.79 12.26
CA GLY A 361 8.29 -14.01 13.37
C GLY A 361 8.83 -12.58 13.49
N ARG A 362 9.85 -12.18 12.72
CA ARG A 362 10.47 -10.86 12.85
C ARG A 362 10.91 -10.26 11.51
N PHE A 363 10.95 -8.94 11.46
CA PHE A 363 11.53 -8.22 10.33
C PHE A 363 13.00 -7.94 10.58
N ASP A 364 13.82 -8.26 9.59
CA ASP A 364 15.22 -7.93 9.54
C ASP A 364 15.43 -6.81 8.51
N PHE A 365 16.39 -5.91 8.76
CA PHE A 365 16.80 -4.90 7.78
C PHE A 365 17.92 -5.43 6.89
N TYR A 366 17.85 -5.09 5.61
CA TYR A 366 18.78 -5.49 4.57
C TYR A 366 19.19 -4.28 3.72
N LYS A 367 20.37 -4.39 3.11
CA LYS A 367 20.74 -3.59 1.95
C LYS A 367 21.24 -4.47 0.81
N THR A 368 21.05 -4.03 -0.42
CA THR A 368 21.66 -4.64 -1.63
C THR A 368 21.83 -3.57 -2.70
N GLY A 369 22.67 -3.82 -3.71
CA GLY A 369 22.73 -2.98 -4.89
C GLY A 369 21.47 -3.13 -5.75
N LEU A 370 21.09 -2.10 -6.50
CA LEU A 370 20.00 -2.17 -7.50
C LEU A 370 20.28 -3.17 -8.64
N ASN A 371 21.53 -3.61 -8.77
CA ASN A 371 21.95 -4.70 -9.67
C ASN A 371 21.82 -6.10 -9.03
N GLY A 372 21.26 -6.20 -7.82
CA GLY A 372 21.07 -7.43 -7.07
C GLY A 372 22.30 -7.97 -6.35
N LYS A 373 23.44 -7.25 -6.37
CA LYS A 373 24.70 -7.71 -5.75
C LYS A 373 24.92 -7.10 -4.37
N GLY A 374 25.62 -7.83 -3.51
CA GLY A 374 26.06 -7.33 -2.21
C GLY A 374 24.97 -7.33 -1.14
N LEU A 375 24.00 -8.24 -1.23
CA LEU A 375 22.98 -8.41 -0.19
C LEU A 375 23.64 -8.59 1.18
N THR A 376 23.27 -7.73 2.12
CA THR A 376 23.82 -7.70 3.48
C THR A 376 22.68 -7.46 4.46
N ARG A 377 22.52 -8.36 5.44
CA ARG A 377 21.64 -8.13 6.60
C ARG A 377 22.32 -7.11 7.52
N LEU A 378 21.58 -6.08 7.92
CA LEU A 378 22.04 -4.98 8.77
C LEU A 378 21.68 -5.16 10.25
N THR A 379 20.78 -6.10 10.54
CA THR A 379 20.34 -6.44 11.89
C THR A 379 20.97 -7.73 12.36
N PHE A 380 21.24 -7.83 13.66
CA PHE A 380 21.89 -8.97 14.29
C PHE A 380 21.30 -9.23 15.67
N GLY A 381 21.32 -10.49 16.11
CA GLY A 381 20.80 -10.92 17.41
C GLY A 381 19.58 -11.85 17.33
N GLU A 382 19.25 -12.41 18.49
CA GLU A 382 18.07 -13.25 18.76
C GLU A 382 16.99 -12.37 19.43
N TYR A 383 16.24 -11.62 18.62
CA TYR A 383 15.02 -10.93 19.05
C TYR A 383 13.78 -11.66 18.57
#